data_AF-A0A9Q8ZR20-F1
#
_entry.id   AF-A0A9Q8ZR20-F1
#
_cell.length_a   1.000
_cell.length_b   1.000
_cell.length_c   1.000
_cell.angle_alpha   90.00
_cell.angle_beta   90.00
_cell.angle_gamma   90.00
#
_symmetry.space_group_name_H-M   'P 1'
#
loop_
_entity.id
_entity.type
_entity.pdbx_description
1 polymer ?
#
loop_
_entity_poly.entity_id
_entity_poly.type
_entity_poly.pdbx_seq_one_letter_code
_entity_poly.pdbx_strand_id
1 'polypeptide(L)' 'MAYKDERVVSILLEQADAIEERVPGYRKELQEAVADIVQQERQNKFARTNVAVKVADIVGRVGTFLNHRSGNPD' A
#
# COMPACT_ATOMS: atom_id res chain seq x y z
N MET A 1 -17.53 -15.55 -4.06
CA MET A 1 -17.01 -14.33 -3.39
C MET A 1 -15.52 -14.10 -3.70
N ALA A 2 -14.67 -15.14 -3.75
CA ALA A 2 -13.23 -15.01 -4.04
C ALA A 2 -12.86 -14.28 -5.37
N TYR A 3 -13.57 -14.55 -6.47
CA TYR A 3 -13.31 -13.90 -7.76
C TYR A 3 -13.49 -12.37 -7.74
N LYS A 4 -14.39 -11.84 -6.90
CA LYS A 4 -14.59 -10.39 -6.77
C LYS A 4 -13.41 -9.75 -6.05
N ASP A 5 -12.90 -10.40 -5.00
CA ASP A 5 -11.73 -9.95 -4.24
C ASP A 5 -10.49 -9.89 -5.15
N GLU A 6 -10.27 -10.89 -5.99
CA GLU A 6 -9.14 -10.91 -6.95
C GLU A 6 -9.24 -9.80 -8.01
N ARG A 7 -10.45 -9.52 -8.51
CA ARG A 7 -10.67 -8.42 -9.45
C ARG A 7 -10.42 -7.05 -8.81
N VAL A 8 -10.80 -6.87 -7.56
CA VAL A 8 -10.51 -5.64 -6.81
C VAL A 8 -9.02 -5.46 -6.58
N VAL A 9 -8.30 -6.52 -6.17
CA VAL A 9 -6.85 -6.46 -5.97
C VAL A 9 -6.11 -6.14 -7.26
N SER A 10 -6.50 -6.74 -8.39
CA SER A 10 -5.90 -6.43 -9.69
C SER A 10 -6.11 -4.97 -10.09
N ILE A 11 -7.33 -4.44 -9.92
CA ILE A 11 -7.60 -3.01 -10.18
C ILE A 11 -6.71 -2.12 -9.29
N LEU A 12 -6.58 -2.42 -8.00
CA LEU A 12 -5.76 -1.61 -7.08
C LEU A 12 -4.28 -1.58 -7.50
N LEU A 13 -3.73 -2.73 -7.90
CA LEU A 13 -2.35 -2.81 -8.39
C LEU A 13 -2.16 -2.10 -9.73
N GLU A 14 -3.11 -2.23 -10.66
CA GLU A 14 -3.12 -1.50 -11.94
C GLU A 14 -3.15 0.02 -11.71
N GLN A 15 -3.98 0.49 -10.78
CA GLN A 15 -4.05 1.92 -10.43
C GLN A 15 -2.77 2.42 -9.76
N ALA A 16 -2.15 1.60 -8.91
CA ALA A 16 -0.86 1.93 -8.30
C ALA A 16 0.26 2.03 -9.34
N ASP A 17 0.24 1.19 -10.38
CA ASP A 17 1.18 1.27 -11.51
C ASP A 17 0.97 2.49 -12.40
N ALA A 18 -0.30 2.87 -12.62
CA ALA A 18 -0.65 4.01 -13.43
C ALA A 18 -0.37 5.37 -12.77
N ILE A 19 0.00 5.39 -11.48
CA ILE A 19 0.27 6.63 -10.77
C ILE A 19 1.51 7.34 -11.32
N GLU A 20 1.38 8.67 -11.40
CA GLU A 20 2.48 9.56 -11.74
C GLU A 20 3.59 9.45 -10.68
N GLU A 21 4.82 9.25 -11.15
CA GLU A 21 5.97 9.12 -10.27
C GLU A 21 6.46 10.51 -9.83
N ARG A 22 5.87 11.02 -8.75
CA ARG A 22 6.18 12.35 -8.19
C ARG A 22 7.62 12.48 -7.71
N VAL A 23 8.19 11.39 -7.19
CA VAL A 23 9.60 11.28 -6.80
C VAL A 23 10.14 9.90 -7.21
N PRO A 24 11.44 9.78 -7.54
CA PRO A 24 12.01 8.50 -7.96
C PRO A 24 11.79 7.40 -6.91
N GLY A 25 11.13 6.32 -7.31
CA GLY A 25 10.77 5.17 -6.49
C GLY A 25 9.35 5.19 -5.90
N TYR A 26 8.61 6.30 -6.02
CA TYR A 26 7.28 6.44 -5.40
C TYR A 26 6.28 5.39 -5.90
N ARG A 27 6.23 5.14 -7.21
CA ARG A 27 5.32 4.14 -7.79
C ARG A 27 5.55 2.75 -7.19
N LYS A 28 6.83 2.36 -7.06
CA LYS A 28 7.23 1.07 -6.50
C LYS A 28 6.86 0.97 -5.02
N GLU A 29 7.18 2.00 -4.23
CA GLU A 29 6.83 2.05 -2.81
C GLU A 29 5.31 1.93 -2.60
N LEU A 30 4.52 2.59 -3.46
CA LEU A 30 3.07 2.50 -3.42
C LEU A 30 2.54 1.12 -3.79
N GLN A 31 3.10 0.47 -4.82
CA GLN A 31 2.73 -0.90 -5.18
C GLN A 31 3.02 -1.90 -4.06
N GLU A 32 4.18 -1.78 -3.42
CA GLU A 32 4.58 -2.61 -2.28
C GLU A 32 3.62 -2.40 -1.10
N ALA A 33 3.27 -1.14 -0.78
CA ALA A 33 2.31 -0.82 0.26
C ALA A 33 0.91 -1.41 -0.01
N VAL A 34 0.42 -1.34 -1.25
CA VAL A 34 -0.87 -1.95 -1.64
C VAL A 34 -0.82 -3.46 -1.50
N ALA A 35 0.27 -4.11 -1.92
CA ALA A 35 0.45 -5.55 -1.77
C ALA A 35 0.46 -5.97 -0.28
N ASP A 36 1.17 -5.22 0.57
CA ASP A 36 1.23 -5.46 2.02
C ASP A 36 -0.15 -5.33 2.67
N ILE A 37 -0.94 -4.30 2.30
CA ILE A 37 -2.30 -4.11 2.82
C ILE A 37 -3.19 -5.29 2.44
N VAL A 38 -3.15 -5.73 1.18
CA VAL A 38 -3.92 -6.90 0.71
C VAL A 38 -3.52 -8.16 1.49
N GLN A 39 -2.24 -8.34 1.77
CA GLN A 39 -1.76 -9.46 2.57
C GLN A 39 -2.26 -9.39 4.02
N GLN A 40 -2.23 -8.21 4.65
CA GLN A 40 -2.75 -8.02 6.02
C GLN A 40 -4.26 -8.29 6.10
N GLU A 41 -5.04 -7.82 5.12
CA GLU A 41 -6.48 -8.10 5.05
C GLU A 41 -6.77 -9.60 4.91
N ARG A 42 -5.99 -10.32 4.08
CA ARG A 42 -6.09 -11.78 3.96
C ARG A 42 -5.76 -12.49 5.28
N GLN A 43 -4.73 -12.04 5.99
CA GLN A 43 -4.33 -12.61 7.29
C GLN A 43 -5.32 -12.27 8.40
N ASN A 44 -5.93 -11.09 8.37
CA ASN A 44 -6.89 -10.63 9.38
C ASN A 44 -8.13 -11.54 9.45
N LYS A 45 -8.58 -12.10 8.31
CA LYS A 45 -9.65 -13.11 8.26
C LYS A 45 -9.39 -14.30 9.20
N PHE A 46 -8.13 -14.60 9.52
CA PHE A 46 -7.72 -15.72 10.37
C PHE A 46 -7.21 -15.29 11.75
N ALA A 47 -6.54 -14.14 11.85
CA ALA A 47 -5.76 -13.78 13.02
C ALA A 47 -6.45 -12.83 14.03
N ARG A 48 -7.65 -12.30 13.73
CA ARG A 48 -8.35 -11.28 14.57
C ARG A 48 -7.39 -10.20 15.10
N THR A 49 -6.52 -9.69 14.23
CA THR A 49 -5.53 -8.67 14.60
C THR A 49 -6.08 -7.28 14.33
N ASN A 50 -5.52 -6.25 14.98
CA ASN A 50 -5.92 -4.88 14.69
C ASN A 50 -5.33 -4.44 13.34
N VAL A 51 -6.03 -4.82 12.26
CA VAL A 51 -5.61 -4.56 10.87
C VAL A 51 -5.48 -3.06 10.59
N ALA A 52 -6.30 -2.22 11.23
CA ALA A 52 -6.26 -0.78 11.04
C ALA A 52 -4.91 -0.16 11.46
N VAL A 53 -4.34 -0.62 12.59
CA VAL A 53 -3.02 -0.16 13.04
C VAL A 53 -1.94 -0.57 12.04
N LYS A 54 -1.98 -1.82 11.56
CA LYS A 54 -0.99 -2.29 10.58
C LYS A 54 -1.07 -1.55 9.25
N VAL A 55 -2.29 -1.26 8.78
CA VAL A 55 -2.49 -0.46 7.57
C VAL A 55 -1.95 0.96 7.77
N ALA A 56 -2.19 1.57 8.94
CA ALA A 56 -1.64 2.88 9.27
C ALA A 56 -0.10 2.90 9.24
N ASP A 57 0.54 1.86 9.78
CA ASP A 57 2.00 1.72 9.74
C ASP A 57 2.53 1.60 8.30
N ILE A 58 1.85 0.83 7.44
CA ILE A 58 2.21 0.69 6.02
C ILE A 58 2.11 2.04 5.30
N VAL A 59 1.00 2.77 5.48
CA VAL A 59 0.82 4.10 4.88
C VAL A 59 1.84 5.10 5.41
N GLY A 60 2.16 5.03 6.71
CA GLY A 60 3.19 5.85 7.35
C GLY A 60 4.56 5.69 6.69
N ARG A 61 4.96 4.47 6.32
CA ARG A 61 6.23 4.22 5.60
C ARG A 61 6.28 4.92 4.24
N VAL A 62 5.19 4.87 3.47
CA VAL A 62 5.09 5.58 2.19
C VAL A 62 5.22 7.09 2.40
N GLY A 63 4.58 7.61 3.46
CA GLY A 63 4.72 9.02 3.86
C GLY A 63 6.16 9.40 4.20
N THR A 64 6.86 8.59 4.99
CA THR A 64 8.28 8.78 5.32
C THR A 64 9.16 8.73 4.07
N PHE A 65 8.91 7.78 3.17
CA PHE A 65 9.62 7.69 1.90
C PHE A 65 9.47 8.98 1.08
N LEU A 66 8.24 9.47 0.96
CA LEU A 66 7.95 10.74 0.28
C LEU A 66 8.70 11.88 0.93
N ASN A 67 8.61 12.04 2.26
CA ASN A 67 9.25 13.14 2.98
C ASN A 67 10.78 13.18 2.77
N HIS A 68 11.44 12.02 2.87
CA HIS A 68 12.88 11.90 2.65
C HIS A 68 13.31 12.21 1.21
N ARG A 69 12.46 11.93 0.22
CA ARG A 69 12.77 12.08 -1.21
C ARG A 69 12.32 13.44 -1.79
N SER A 70 11.33 14.09 -1.19
CA SER A 70 10.83 15.40 -1.63
C SER A 70 11.70 16.57 -1.18
N GLY A 71 12.79 16.31 -0.44
CA GLY A 71 13.74 17.36 -0.02
C GLY A 71 13.12 18.39 0.93
N ASN A 72 12.07 18.02 1.65
CA ASN A 72 11.51 18.81 2.73
C ASN A 72 12.01 18.19 4.04
N PRO A 73 13.23 18.51 4.51
CA PRO A 73 13.62 18.16 5.87
C PRO A 73 12.70 18.93 6.81
N ASP A 74 12.07 18.23 7.76
CA ASP A 74 11.46 18.89 8.92
C ASP A 74 12.50 19.78 9.65
#